data_AF-A0A959QGN7-F1
#
_entry.id   AF-A0A959QGN7-F1
#
_cell.length_a   1.000
_cell.length_b   1.000
_cell.length_c   1.000
_cell.angle_alpha   90.00
_cell.angle_beta   90.00
_cell.angle_gamma   90.00
#
_symmetry.space_group_name_H-M   'P 1'
#
loop_
_entity.id
_entity.type
_entity.pdbx_description
1 polymer ?
#
loop_
_entity_poly.entity_id
_entity_poly.type
_entity_poly.pdbx_seq_one_letter_code
_entity_poly.pdbx_strand_id
1 'polypeptide(L)'
;MRILVLLILLVISHLSYGIETNIVIRVKARDAKFVGSSIGGALVMVRDQMTGELLAEGLTEGATGNTDLIMKTPWTRHERLTDEKTAKFLAMIDIDEPTLVTIEIQSPVNSRKA
;
A
#
# COMPACT_ATOMS: atom_id res chain seq x y z
N MET A 1 10.55 -48.08 6.05
CA MET A 1 10.18 -47.07 7.08
C MET A 1 11.13 -45.88 7.13
N ARG A 2 12.44 -46.03 7.31
CA ARG A 2 13.39 -44.88 7.37
C ARG A 2 13.33 -43.91 6.17
N ILE A 3 13.28 -44.44 4.95
CA ILE A 3 13.19 -43.63 3.71
C ILE A 3 11.86 -42.86 3.64
N LEU A 4 10.76 -43.49 4.08
CA LEU A 4 9.45 -42.85 4.12
C LEU A 4 9.42 -41.72 5.14
N VAL A 5 10.04 -41.91 6.31
CA VAL A 5 10.17 -40.87 7.35
C VAL A 5 11.01 -39.69 6.85
N LEU A 6 12.10 -39.94 6.12
CA LEU A 6 12.93 -38.89 5.51
C LEU A 6 12.17 -38.10 4.45
N LEU A 7 11.39 -38.78 3.59
CA LEU A 7 10.54 -38.14 2.59
C LEU A 7 9.46 -37.26 3.23
N ILE A 8 8.84 -37.73 4.31
CA ILE A 8 7.83 -36.97 5.05
C ILE A 8 8.45 -35.72 5.69
N LEU A 9 9.63 -35.83 6.31
CA LEU A 9 10.34 -34.68 6.89
C LEU A 9 10.71 -33.61 5.85
N LEU A 10 11.12 -34.03 4.65
CA LEU A 10 11.44 -33.11 3.54
C LEU A 10 10.20 -32.34 3.07
N VAL A 11 9.05 -33.01 2.97
CA VAL A 11 7.78 -32.36 2.56
C VAL A 11 7.32 -31.36 3.62
N ILE A 12 7.49 -31.67 4.92
CA ILE A 12 7.09 -30.78 6.01
C ILE A 12 7.96 -29.52 6.07
N SER A 13 9.24 -29.59 5.71
CA SER A 13 10.12 -28.40 5.68
C SER A 13 9.74 -27.35 4.63
N HIS A 14 8.89 -27.68 3.65
CA HIS A 14 8.42 -26.74 2.63
C HIS A 14 7.13 -26.00 3.02
N LEU A 15 6.54 -26.29 4.19
CA LEU A 15 5.32 -25.63 4.68
C LEU A 15 5.62 -24.32 5.45
N SER A 16 6.68 -23.59 5.06
CA SER A 16 6.90 -22.24 5.58
C SER A 16 6.00 -21.27 4.83
N TYR A 17 4.92 -20.83 5.49
CA TYR A 17 4.08 -19.75 5.00
C TYR A 17 4.53 -18.44 5.64
N GLY A 18 5.09 -17.55 4.83
CA GLY A 18 5.30 -16.15 5.25
C GLY A 18 3.96 -15.48 5.51
N ILE A 19 3.88 -14.67 6.56
CA ILE A 19 2.71 -13.82 6.81
C ILE A 19 2.84 -12.59 5.92
N GLU A 20 1.86 -12.37 5.06
CA GLU A 20 1.85 -11.22 4.15
C GLU A 20 1.87 -9.89 4.93
N THR A 21 2.87 -9.06 4.66
CA THR A 21 2.96 -7.72 5.25
C THR A 21 2.27 -6.72 4.33
N ASN A 22 1.10 -6.26 4.78
CA ASN A 22 0.23 -5.38 4.02
C ASN A 22 0.35 -3.92 4.48
N ILE A 23 0.66 -3.01 3.55
CA ILE A 23 0.69 -1.56 3.79
C ILE A 23 -0.37 -0.90 2.90
N VAL A 24 -1.33 -0.22 3.54
CA VAL A 24 -2.33 0.58 2.81
C VAL A 24 -1.89 2.03 2.76
N ILE A 25 -1.54 2.50 1.57
CA ILE A 25 -1.06 3.86 1.33
C ILE A 25 -2.18 4.67 0.68
N ARG A 26 -2.48 5.84 1.24
CA ARG A 26 -3.48 6.77 0.69
C ARG A 26 -2.84 8.14 0.54
N VAL A 27 -2.98 8.72 -0.65
CA VAL A 27 -2.47 10.06 -0.95
C VAL A 27 -3.62 11.04 -0.90
N LYS A 28 -3.51 12.04 -0.02
CA LYS A 28 -4.50 13.12 0.14
C LYS A 28 -3.82 14.45 -0.13
N ALA A 29 -4.43 15.27 -0.98
CA ALA A 29 -3.96 16.62 -1.19
C ALA A 29 -4.18 17.47 0.09
N ARG A 30 -3.29 18.44 0.33
CA ARG A 30 -3.38 19.32 1.50
C ARG A 30 -4.71 20.07 1.47
N ASP A 31 -5.49 19.92 2.53
CA ASP A 31 -6.82 20.52 2.67
C ASP A 31 -7.80 20.19 1.53
N ALA A 32 -7.63 19.03 0.89
CA ALA A 32 -8.48 18.59 -0.20
C ALA A 32 -8.77 17.08 -0.13
N LYS A 33 -9.22 16.51 -1.24
CA LYS A 33 -9.61 15.10 -1.37
C LYS A 33 -8.45 14.13 -1.61
N PHE A 34 -8.75 12.84 -1.64
CA PHE A 34 -7.80 11.78 -1.99
C PHE A 34 -7.50 11.80 -3.49
N VAL A 35 -6.26 11.45 -3.85
CA VAL A 35 -5.81 11.30 -5.24
C VAL A 35 -6.31 9.95 -5.77
N GLY A 36 -7.43 10.00 -6.50
CA GLY A 36 -8.07 8.82 -7.06
C GLY A 36 -7.81 8.63 -8.56
N SER A 37 -8.35 7.55 -9.11
CA SER A 37 -8.16 7.14 -10.50
C SER A 37 -8.61 8.21 -11.51
N SER A 38 -9.61 9.03 -11.16
CA SER A 38 -10.15 10.08 -12.06
C SER A 38 -9.16 11.17 -12.43
N ILE A 39 -8.06 11.33 -11.68
CA ILE A 39 -6.98 12.28 -11.98
C ILE A 39 -5.65 11.58 -12.32
N GLY A 40 -5.70 10.26 -12.59
CA GLY A 40 -4.56 9.43 -12.94
C GLY A 40 -3.87 8.75 -11.75
N GLY A 41 -4.39 8.88 -10.53
CA GLY A 41 -3.77 8.33 -9.34
C GLY A 41 -2.44 9.01 -8.95
N ALA A 42 -1.86 8.55 -7.85
CA ALA A 42 -0.52 8.90 -7.42
C ALA A 42 0.38 7.67 -7.56
N LEU A 43 1.54 7.82 -8.18
CA LEU A 43 2.57 6.79 -8.17
C LEU A 43 3.17 6.71 -6.78
N VAL A 44 3.13 5.51 -6.21
CA VAL A 44 3.67 5.17 -4.91
C VAL A 44 4.83 4.21 -5.12
N MET A 45 5.99 4.53 -4.56
CA MET A 45 7.12 3.62 -4.47
C MET A 45 7.45 3.39 -2.99
N VAL A 46 7.54 2.13 -2.60
CA VAL A 46 7.95 1.70 -1.25
C VAL A 46 9.34 1.11 -1.37
N ARG A 47 10.31 1.71 -0.68
CA ARG A 47 11.70 1.28 -0.72
C ARG A 47 12.19 0.87 0.66
N ASP A 48 13.04 -0.14 0.72
CA ASP A 48 13.90 -0.35 1.89
C ASP A 48 14.79 0.88 2.06
N GLN A 49 14.78 1.49 3.25
CA GLN A 49 15.53 2.72 3.49
C GLN A 49 17.05 2.50 3.54
N MET A 50 17.49 1.31 3.96
CA MET A 50 18.89 0.98 4.17
C MET A 50 19.57 0.54 2.87
N THR A 51 18.89 -0.27 2.05
CA THR A 51 19.43 -0.82 0.80
C THR A 51 19.02 -0.02 -0.43
N GLY A 52 17.90 0.73 -0.36
CA GLY A 52 17.29 1.40 -1.50
C GLY A 52 16.47 0.48 -2.42
N GLU A 53 16.36 -0.80 -2.06
CA GLU A 53 15.59 -1.80 -2.81
C GLU A 53 14.13 -1.39 -2.94
N LEU A 54 13.57 -1.52 -4.15
CA LEU A 54 12.15 -1.27 -4.39
C LEU A 54 11.34 -2.50 -3.97
N LEU A 55 10.58 -2.36 -2.88
CA LEU A 55 9.77 -3.44 -2.31
C LEU A 55 8.38 -3.52 -2.97
N ALA A 56 7.80 -2.38 -3.33
CA ALA A 56 6.52 -2.32 -4.03
C ALA A 56 6.36 -1.00 -4.80
N GLU A 57 5.65 -1.06 -5.92
CA GLU A 57 5.30 0.11 -6.73
C GLU A 57 3.88 -0.03 -7.29
N GLY A 58 3.16 1.09 -7.36
CA GLY A 58 1.87 1.13 -8.04
C GLY A 58 1.16 2.46 -7.92
N LEU A 59 0.00 2.56 -8.55
CA LEU A 59 -0.85 3.74 -8.50
C LEU A 59 -1.88 3.62 -7.37
N THR A 60 -2.25 4.76 -6.78
CA THR A 60 -3.48 4.82 -5.99
C THR A 60 -4.70 4.66 -6.89
N GLU A 61 -5.55 3.70 -6.54
CA GLU A 61 -6.78 3.39 -7.29
C GLU A 61 -8.01 3.54 -6.41
N GLY A 62 -9.08 4.08 -7.00
CA GLY A 62 -10.38 4.29 -6.35
C GLY A 62 -10.88 5.72 -6.48
N ALA A 63 -11.94 6.02 -5.73
CA ALA A 63 -12.62 7.31 -5.70
C ALA A 63 -11.84 8.35 -4.89
N THR A 64 -12.09 9.63 -5.17
CA THR A 64 -11.50 10.76 -4.43
C THR A 64 -12.05 10.92 -3.00
N GLY A 65 -12.97 10.05 -2.58
CA GLY A 65 -13.66 10.12 -1.29
C GLY A 65 -14.95 10.93 -1.33
N ASN A 66 -15.70 10.90 -0.23
CA ASN A 66 -16.99 11.58 -0.10
C ASN A 66 -16.79 13.11 0.04
N THR A 67 -17.28 13.87 -0.94
CA THR A 67 -17.13 15.34 -0.97
C THR A 67 -17.81 16.04 0.19
N ASP A 68 -19.00 15.61 0.61
CA ASP A 68 -19.71 16.27 1.70
C ASP A 68 -18.96 16.06 3.03
N LEU A 69 -18.53 14.83 3.29
CA LEU A 69 -17.73 14.49 4.46
C LEU A 69 -16.37 15.21 4.49
N ILE A 70 -15.67 15.30 3.36
CA ILE A 70 -14.28 15.79 3.31
C ILE A 70 -14.18 17.30 3.05
N MET A 71 -15.19 17.95 2.49
CA MET A 71 -15.08 19.36 2.10
C MET A 71 -16.12 20.27 2.76
N LYS A 72 -17.23 19.73 3.27
CA LYS A 72 -18.35 20.55 3.78
C LYS A 72 -18.61 20.34 5.26
N THR A 73 -18.36 19.14 5.76
CA THR A 73 -18.58 18.81 7.17
C THR A 73 -17.31 19.07 7.99
N PRO A 74 -17.37 19.83 9.09
CA PRO A 74 -16.28 19.88 10.05
C PRO A 74 -16.08 18.50 10.68
N TRP A 75 -14.86 17.94 10.59
CA TRP A 75 -14.52 16.66 11.23
C TRP A 75 -13.59 16.87 12.43
N THR A 76 -13.63 15.92 13.35
CA THR A 76 -12.75 15.88 14.52
C THR A 76 -11.49 15.06 14.25
N ARG A 77 -10.50 15.15 15.14
CA ARG A 77 -9.28 14.32 15.03
C ARG A 77 -9.68 12.83 15.14
N HIS A 78 -9.07 11.99 14.31
CA HIS A 78 -9.33 10.53 14.22
C HIS A 78 -10.67 10.14 13.61
N GLU A 79 -11.47 11.11 13.15
CA GLU A 79 -12.67 10.80 12.40
C GLU A 79 -12.32 10.12 11.07
N ARG A 80 -13.06 9.06 10.73
CA ARG A 80 -12.80 8.28 9.53
C ARG A 80 -13.31 9.03 8.30
N LEU A 81 -12.37 9.45 7.45
CA LEU A 81 -12.65 10.12 6.17
C LEU A 81 -12.65 9.17 4.96
N THR A 82 -12.42 7.89 5.19
CA THR A 82 -12.19 6.88 4.15
C THR A 82 -13.20 5.74 4.25
N ASP A 83 -13.55 5.19 3.09
CA ASP A 83 -14.33 3.96 2.93
C ASP A 83 -13.58 2.97 2.02
N GLU A 84 -14.24 1.87 1.66
CA GLU A 84 -13.68 0.83 0.78
C GLU A 84 -13.40 1.33 -0.64
N LYS A 85 -14.13 2.35 -1.09
CA LYS A 85 -13.99 2.94 -2.43
C LYS A 85 -12.93 4.03 -2.48
N THR A 86 -12.55 4.58 -1.33
CA THR A 86 -11.59 5.68 -1.24
C THR A 86 -10.21 5.23 -1.69
N ALA A 87 -9.60 6.04 -2.56
CA ALA A 87 -8.40 5.66 -3.27
C ALA A 87 -7.27 5.19 -2.36
N LYS A 88 -6.65 4.07 -2.73
CA LYS A 88 -5.51 3.48 -2.02
C LYS A 88 -4.57 2.76 -2.99
N PHE A 89 -3.34 2.59 -2.57
CA PHE A 89 -2.44 1.56 -3.06
C PHE A 89 -2.25 0.54 -1.92
N LEU A 90 -2.44 -0.75 -2.22
CA LEU A 90 -2.16 -1.84 -1.27
C LEU A 90 -0.82 -2.45 -1.66
N ALA A 91 0.22 -2.13 -0.91
CA ALA A 91 1.52 -2.75 -1.07
C ALA A 91 1.57 -4.03 -0.24
N MET A 92 1.86 -5.14 -0.90
CA MET A 92 2.11 -6.44 -0.26
C MET A 92 3.62 -6.63 -0.36
N ILE A 93 4.31 -6.53 0.78
CA ILE A 93 5.79 -6.63 0.83
C ILE A 93 6.19 -7.91 1.55
N ASP A 94 7.25 -8.54 1.04
CA ASP A 94 7.86 -9.72 1.62
C ASP A 94 9.10 -9.27 2.42
N ILE A 95 9.04 -9.42 3.74
CA ILE A 95 10.10 -9.01 4.67
C ILE A 95 10.26 -10.07 5.76
N ASP A 96 11.51 -10.43 6.05
CA ASP A 96 11.84 -11.45 7.07
C ASP A 96 12.03 -10.86 8.47
N GLU A 97 12.22 -9.54 8.57
CA GLU A 97 12.42 -8.80 9.81
C GLU A 97 11.76 -7.41 9.74
N PRO A 98 11.62 -6.68 10.87
CA PRO A 98 11.11 -5.32 10.85
C PRO A 98 11.96 -4.38 9.99
N THR A 99 11.49 -4.08 8.79
CA THR A 99 12.19 -3.23 7.82
C THR A 99 11.75 -1.77 7.91
N LEU A 100 12.71 -0.85 7.97
CA LEU A 100 12.46 0.58 7.83
C LEU A 100 12.29 0.93 6.34
N VAL A 101 11.14 1.52 5.98
CA VAL A 101 10.81 1.84 4.59
C VAL A 101 10.66 3.34 4.34
N THR A 102 11.02 3.76 3.13
CA THR A 102 10.72 5.09 2.58
C THR A 102 9.55 4.98 1.61
N ILE A 103 8.53 5.84 1.77
CA ILE A 103 7.39 5.94 0.86
C ILE A 103 7.54 7.21 0.03
N GLU A 104 7.77 7.04 -1.27
CA GLU A 104 7.93 8.13 -2.23
C GLU A 104 6.65 8.27 -3.06
N ILE A 105 6.20 9.50 -3.27
CA ILE A 105 4.94 9.80 -3.96
C ILE A 105 5.21 10.76 -5.12
N GLN A 106 4.72 10.42 -6.32
CA GLN A 106 4.66 11.34 -7.46
C GLN A 106 3.20 11.48 -7.92
N SER A 107 2.70 12.71 -8.00
CA SER A 107 1.31 12.99 -8.38
C SER A 107 1.13 14.42 -8.89
N PRO A 108 0.29 14.64 -9.93
CA PRO A 108 -0.38 13.63 -10.76
C PRO A 108 0.59 12.99 -11.77
N VAL A 109 0.52 11.68 -11.95
CA VAL A 109 1.38 10.95 -12.91
C VAL A 109 1.02 11.30 -14.37
N ASN A 110 -0.25 11.64 -14.61
CA ASN A 110 -0.76 12.01 -15.94
C ASN A 110 -0.71 13.51 -16.25
N SER A 111 -0.28 14.38 -15.33
CA SER A 111 -0.11 15.80 -15.65
C SER A 111 1.27 16.07 -16.25
N ARG A 112 1.47 15.67 -17.52
CA ARG A 112 2.61 16.16 -18.33
C ARG A 112 2.56 17.67 -18.64
N LYS A 113 1.59 18.41 -18.09
CA LYS A 113 1.46 19.86 -18.21
C LYS A 113 1.22 20.47 -16.84
N ALA A 114 2.23 21.17 -16.34
CA ALA A 114 2.09 22.33 -15.48
C ALA A 114 2.77 23.49 -16.20
#